data_AF-A0A7R9VKX8-F1
#
_entry.id   AF-A0A7R9VKX8-F1
#
_cell.length_a   1.000
_cell.length_b   1.000
_cell.length_c   1.000
_cell.angle_alpha   90.00
_cell.angle_beta   90.00
_cell.angle_gamma   90.00
#
_symmetry.space_group_name_H-M   'P 1'
#
loop_
_entity.id
_entity.type
_entity.pdbx_description
1 polymer ?
#
loop_
_entity_poly.entity_id
_entity_poly.type
_entity_poly.pdbx_seq_one_letter_code
_entity_poly.pdbx_strand_id
1 'polypeptide(L)'
;QIKAAIRDPNPVVVLEHELMYGVSFPMSEEAQSKDFVIPFGKAKIEREGTDVTIFTFSKMVGLALEAAEVMAAQGTSGEVVNLLSIRPLDVETIVNSAKKTGRVISLET
;
A
#
# COMPACT_ATOMS: atom_id res chain seq x y z
N GLN A 1 -2.16 -9.05 7.12
CA GLN A 1 -2.79 -9.93 6.10
C GLN A 1 -2.64 -11.42 6.42
N ILE A 2 -1.58 -11.88 7.11
CA ILE A 2 -1.40 -13.31 7.47
C ILE A 2 -2.62 -13.89 8.22
N LYS A 3 -3.20 -13.16 9.18
CA LYS A 3 -4.44 -13.57 9.87
C LYS A 3 -5.61 -13.79 8.91
N ALA A 4 -5.78 -12.93 7.90
CA ALA A 4 -6.81 -13.11 6.87
C ALA A 4 -6.53 -14.37 6.05
N ALA A 5 -5.28 -14.58 5.64
CA ALA A 5 -4.85 -15.72 4.83
C ALA A 5 -5.09 -17.07 5.54
N ILE A 6 -4.77 -17.16 6.83
CA ILE A 6 -5.01 -18.37 7.63
C ILE A 6 -6.52 -18.66 7.79
N ARG A 7 -7.34 -17.61 7.85
CA ARG A 7 -8.80 -17.73 8.08
C ARG A 7 -9.59 -17.97 6.78
N ASP A 8 -8.99 -17.73 5.61
CA ASP A 8 -9.63 -17.92 4.31
C ASP A 8 -9.70 -19.41 3.94
N PRO A 9 -10.84 -19.91 3.44
CA PRO A 9 -10.95 -21.32 3.04
C PRO A 9 -10.25 -21.64 1.70
N ASN A 10 -9.74 -20.64 0.98
CA ASN A 10 -9.08 -20.80 -0.31
C ASN A 10 -7.55 -20.73 -0.18
N PRO A 11 -6.79 -21.24 -1.17
CA PRO A 11 -5.34 -21.05 -1.20
C PRO A 11 -4.96 -19.56 -1.30
N VAL A 12 -4.14 -19.09 -0.35
CA VAL A 12 -3.61 -17.73 -0.32
C VAL A 12 -2.08 -17.78 -0.32
N VAL A 13 -1.46 -17.04 -1.23
CA VAL A 13 0.00 -16.83 -1.25
C VAL A 13 0.31 -15.49 -0.59
N VAL A 14 1.13 -15.53 0.46
CA VAL A 14 1.62 -14.32 1.14
C VAL A 14 3.08 -14.13 0.75
N LEU A 15 3.36 -13.05 0.02
CA LEU A 15 4.71 -12.69 -0.41
C LEU A 15 5.28 -11.69 0.59
N GLU A 16 6.19 -12.17 1.44
CA GLU A 16 6.97 -11.35 2.36
C GLU A 16 8.24 -10.84 1.68
N HIS A 17 8.93 -9.87 2.28
CA HIS A 17 10.17 -9.31 1.74
C HIS A 17 11.25 -9.32 2.83
N GLU A 18 12.40 -9.94 2.55
CA GLU A 18 13.38 -10.23 3.62
C GLU A 18 13.95 -8.97 4.28
N LEU A 19 14.21 -7.94 3.49
CA LEU A 19 14.71 -6.66 3.98
C LEU A 19 13.73 -5.92 4.91
N MET A 20 12.44 -6.27 4.89
CA MET A 20 11.43 -5.64 5.75
C MET A 20 11.35 -6.27 7.14
N TYR A 21 11.92 -7.46 7.37
CA TYR A 21 11.81 -8.13 8.68
C TYR A 21 12.50 -7.38 9.83
N GLY A 22 13.55 -6.61 9.54
CA GLY A 22 14.29 -5.83 10.52
C GLY A 22 13.79 -4.40 10.72
N VAL A 23 12.75 -3.99 9.99
CA VAL A 23 12.25 -2.60 10.01
C VAL A 23 11.15 -2.46 11.07
N SER A 24 11.35 -1.53 12.00
CA SER A 24 10.37 -1.23 13.05
C SER A 24 9.33 -0.22 12.56
N PHE A 25 8.06 -0.50 12.85
CA PHE A 25 6.94 0.42 12.59
C PHE A 25 6.14 0.67 13.87
N PRO A 26 5.53 1.86 14.03
CA PRO A 26 4.55 2.10 15.09
C PRO A 26 3.41 1.09 15.00
N MET A 27 2.97 0.56 16.14
CA MET A 27 1.92 -0.46 16.21
C MET A 27 0.73 0.07 17.00
N SER A 28 -0.40 0.29 16.33
CA SER A 28 -1.64 0.74 16.97
C SER A 28 -2.22 -0.33 17.91
N GLU A 29 -3.00 0.09 18.92
CA GLU A 29 -3.70 -0.83 19.82
C GLU A 29 -4.63 -1.80 19.04
N GLU A 30 -5.31 -1.28 18.02
CA GLU A 30 -6.14 -2.06 17.11
C GLU A 30 -5.34 -3.17 16.43
N ALA A 31 -4.14 -2.85 15.92
CA ALA A 31 -3.29 -3.81 15.23
C ALA A 31 -2.72 -4.87 16.18
N GLN A 32 -2.56 -4.54 17.47
CA GLN A 32 -2.16 -5.48 18.53
C GLN A 32 -3.28 -6.47 18.89
N SER A 33 -4.53 -6.16 18.55
CA SER A 33 -5.66 -7.06 18.79
C SER A 33 -5.50 -8.42 18.10
N LYS A 34 -5.94 -9.48 18.78
CA LYS A 34 -6.01 -10.83 18.21
C LYS A 34 -6.95 -10.90 17.00
N ASP A 35 -7.93 -9.99 16.93
CA ASP A 35 -8.97 -9.98 15.90
C ASP A 35 -8.69 -9.00 14.77
N PHE A 36 -7.55 -8.31 14.78
CA PHE A 36 -7.14 -7.45 13.69
C PHE A 36 -6.98 -8.24 12.38
N VAL A 37 -7.75 -7.85 11.37
CA VAL A 37 -7.73 -8.45 10.03
C VAL A 37 -7.71 -7.32 9.01
N ILE A 38 -6.87 -7.48 7.99
CA ILE A 38 -6.86 -6.59 6.82
C ILE A 38 -7.59 -7.34 5.70
N PRO A 39 -8.66 -6.77 5.12
CA PRO A 39 -9.41 -7.43 4.05
C PRO A 39 -8.56 -7.54 2.77
N PHE A 40 -8.74 -8.63 2.03
CA PHE A 40 -8.14 -8.78 0.71
C PHE A 40 -8.83 -7.86 -0.32
N GLY A 41 -8.07 -7.44 -1.33
CA GLY A 41 -8.58 -6.59 -2.42
C GLY A 41 -8.98 -5.19 -1.96
N LYS A 42 -8.41 -4.71 -0.86
CA LYS A 42 -8.56 -3.33 -0.39
C LYS A 42 -7.18 -2.69 -0.24
N ALA A 43 -6.91 -1.71 -1.09
CA ALA A 43 -5.70 -0.92 -1.05
C ALA A 43 -5.80 0.13 0.06
N LYS A 44 -4.65 0.66 0.46
CA LYS A 44 -4.54 1.73 1.44
C LYS A 44 -3.83 2.92 0.82
N ILE A 45 -4.43 4.10 0.91
CA ILE A 45 -3.75 5.36 0.63
C ILE A 45 -2.86 5.64 1.85
N GLU A 46 -1.54 5.53 1.67
CA GLU A 46 -0.56 5.80 2.73
C GLU A 46 -0.27 7.30 2.84
N ARG A 47 -0.39 8.02 1.72
CA ARG A 47 -0.19 9.46 1.63
C ARG A 47 -1.14 10.07 0.59
N GLU A 48 -1.90 11.09 0.98
CA GLU A 48 -2.76 11.85 0.07
C GLU A 48 -1.92 12.76 -0.86
N GLY A 49 -2.41 12.98 -2.07
CA GLY A 49 -1.77 13.86 -3.05
C GLY A 49 -2.70 14.22 -4.22
N THR A 50 -2.25 15.15 -5.07
CA THR A 50 -3.09 15.77 -6.10
C THR A 50 -2.52 15.70 -7.51
N ASP A 51 -1.21 15.54 -7.70
CA ASP A 51 -0.58 15.80 -9.00
C ASP A 51 -0.26 14.51 -9.76
N VAL A 52 0.04 13.44 -9.02
CA VAL A 52 0.30 12.09 -9.54
C VAL A 52 0.00 11.04 -8.48
N THR A 53 -0.53 9.89 -8.88
CA THR A 53 -0.69 8.71 -8.03
C THR A 53 0.40 7.68 -8.29
N ILE A 54 1.03 7.21 -7.22
CA ILE A 54 2.04 6.17 -7.20
C ILE A 54 1.42 4.89 -6.63
N PHE A 55 1.22 3.87 -7.47
CA PHE A 55 0.74 2.56 -7.06
C PHE A 55 1.92 1.62 -6.81
N THR A 56 1.96 0.97 -5.65
CA THR A 56 3.08 0.13 -5.25
C THR A 56 2.69 -0.91 -4.19
N PHE A 57 3.60 -1.83 -3.89
CA PHE A 57 3.43 -2.85 -2.86
C PHE A 57 4.78 -3.27 -2.25
N SER A 58 4.73 -4.02 -1.15
CA SER A 58 5.93 -4.54 -0.46
C SER A 58 6.90 -3.43 -0.05
N LYS A 59 8.22 -3.68 -0.10
CA LYS A 59 9.29 -2.72 0.26
C LYS A 59 9.20 -1.40 -0.51
N MET A 60 8.68 -1.41 -1.75
CA MET A 60 8.62 -0.20 -2.59
C MET A 60 7.65 0.86 -2.07
N VAL A 61 6.75 0.51 -1.14
CA VAL A 61 5.91 1.49 -0.43
C VAL A 61 6.75 2.50 0.33
N GLY A 62 7.79 2.06 1.05
CA GLY A 62 8.69 2.95 1.78
C GLY A 62 9.44 3.91 0.85
N LEU A 63 9.98 3.37 -0.25
CA LEU A 63 10.68 4.19 -1.25
C LEU A 63 9.74 5.21 -1.94
N ALA A 64 8.50 4.82 -2.21
CA ALA A 64 7.50 5.73 -2.78
C ALA A 64 7.16 6.89 -1.83
N LEU A 65 7.08 6.62 -0.52
CA LEU A 65 6.88 7.66 0.49
C LEU A 65 8.06 8.62 0.56
N GLU A 66 9.30 8.12 0.56
CA GLU A 66 10.50 8.96 0.51
C GLU A 66 10.54 9.82 -0.76
N ALA A 67 10.22 9.25 -1.92
CA ALA A 67 10.13 9.98 -3.18
C ALA A 67 9.06 11.07 -3.14
N ALA A 68 7.89 10.79 -2.55
CA ALA A 68 6.81 11.76 -2.40
C ALA A 68 7.20 12.94 -1.51
N GLU A 69 8.03 12.74 -0.49
CA GLU A 69 8.58 13.83 0.33
C GLU A 69 9.58 14.70 -0.45
N VAL A 70 10.46 14.09 -1.26
CA VAL A 70 11.37 14.83 -2.15
C VAL A 70 10.59 15.64 -3.20
N MET A 71 9.52 15.07 -3.77
CA MET A 71 8.64 15.76 -4.71
C MET A 71 7.92 16.93 -4.05
N ALA A 72 7.45 16.76 -2.81
CA ALA A 72 6.78 17.82 -2.07
C ALA A 72 7.71 19.02 -1.83
N ALA A 73 8.99 18.79 -1.55
CA ALA A 73 9.99 19.86 -1.45
C ALA A 73 10.22 20.62 -2.78
N GLN A 74 9.87 20.01 -3.92
CA GLN A 74 9.93 20.63 -5.26
C GLN A 74 8.57 21.20 -5.70
N GLY A 75 7.57 21.20 -4.82
CA GLY A 75 6.23 21.72 -5.11
C GLY A 75 5.33 20.75 -5.88
N THR A 76 5.63 19.46 -5.89
CA THR A 76 4.79 18.42 -6.52
C THR A 76 4.21 17.46 -5.48
N SER A 77 2.90 17.23 -5.53
CA SER A 77 2.14 16.43 -4.57
C SER A 77 1.88 15.01 -5.08
N GLY A 78 2.64 14.03 -4.57
CA GLY A 78 2.46 12.61 -4.88
C GLY A 78 1.50 11.90 -3.92
N GLU A 79 0.45 11.28 -4.44
CA GLU A 79 -0.38 10.33 -3.71
C GLU A 79 0.28 8.95 -3.73
N VAL A 80 0.41 8.28 -2.59
CA VAL A 80 1.01 6.94 -2.50
C VAL A 80 -0.05 5.93 -2.08
N VAL A 81 -0.28 4.94 -2.95
CA VAL A 81 -1.26 3.87 -2.76
C VAL A 81 -0.55 2.54 -2.61
N ASN A 82 -0.63 1.97 -1.41
CA ASN A 82 -0.18 0.63 -1.10
C ASN A 82 -1.29 -0.38 -1.47
N LEU A 83 -1.03 -1.19 -2.50
CA LEU A 83 -2.04 -2.09 -3.06
C LEU A 83 -2.49 -3.17 -2.09
N LEU A 84 -1.61 -3.61 -1.17
CA LEU A 84 -1.81 -4.69 -0.20
C LEU A 84 -2.14 -6.08 -0.80
N SER A 85 -3.01 -6.18 -1.81
CA SER A 85 -3.39 -7.42 -2.49
C SER A 85 -3.10 -7.32 -3.99
N ILE A 86 -2.39 -8.30 -4.53
CA ILE A 86 -2.12 -8.40 -5.98
C ILE A 86 -3.32 -9.01 -6.70
N ARG A 87 -3.98 -10.00 -6.07
CA ARG A 87 -5.18 -10.65 -6.59
C ARG A 87 -6.11 -11.05 -5.43
N PRO A 88 -7.38 -10.60 -5.43
CA PRO A 88 -7.95 -9.59 -6.31
C PRO A 88 -7.34 -8.21 -6.07
N LEU A 89 -7.27 -7.40 -7.13
CA LEU A 89 -6.77 -6.03 -7.08
C LEU A 89 -7.91 -5.06 -6.71
N ASP A 90 -7.64 -4.03 -5.93
CA ASP A 90 -8.61 -2.98 -5.59
C ASP A 90 -8.80 -1.98 -6.74
N VAL A 91 -9.54 -2.39 -7.76
CA VAL A 91 -9.77 -1.59 -8.98
C VAL A 91 -10.48 -0.26 -8.66
N GLU A 92 -11.36 -0.25 -7.66
CA GLU A 92 -12.10 0.95 -7.27
C GLU A 92 -11.15 2.05 -6.78
N THR A 93 -10.29 1.73 -5.81
CA THR A 93 -9.30 2.69 -5.29
C THR A 93 -8.35 3.16 -6.39
N ILE A 94 -7.87 2.25 -7.23
CA ILE A 94 -6.96 2.59 -8.33
C ILE A 94 -7.60 3.58 -9.30
N VAL A 95 -8.83 3.30 -9.75
CA VAL A 95 -9.53 4.17 -10.71
C VAL A 95 -9.85 5.52 -10.10
N ASN A 96 -10.28 5.57 -8.83
CA ASN A 96 -10.61 6.82 -8.17
C ASN A 96 -9.38 7.72 -7.97
N SER A 97 -8.27 7.14 -7.52
CA SER A 97 -7.00 7.87 -7.38
C SER A 97 -6.44 8.34 -8.73
N ALA A 98 -6.46 7.47 -9.75
CA ALA A 98 -6.01 7.84 -11.10
C ALA A 98 -6.86 8.98 -11.71
N LYS A 99 -8.18 8.98 -11.46
CA LYS A 99 -9.07 10.08 -11.87
C LYS A 99 -8.78 11.37 -11.10
N LYS A 100 -8.45 11.27 -9.81
CA LYS A 100 -8.14 12.42 -8.95
C LYS A 100 -6.90 13.16 -9.43
N THR A 101 -5.82 12.44 -9.71
CA THR A 101 -4.51 13.04 -10.00
C THR A 101 -4.22 13.20 -11.50
N GLY A 102 -4.90 12.41 -12.34
CA GLY A 102 -4.76 12.43 -13.80
C GLY A 102 -3.43 11.86 -14.32
N ARG A 103 -2.53 11.43 -13.45
CA ARG A 103 -1.22 10.85 -13.79
C ARG A 103 -0.94 9.66 -12.88
N VAL A 104 -0.37 8.61 -13.44
CA VAL A 104 -0.11 7.36 -12.71
C VAL A 104 1.31 6.89 -12.91
N ILE A 105 1.91 6.36 -11.85
CA ILE A 105 3.19 5.65 -11.86
C ILE A 105 2.97 4.33 -11.12
N SER A 106 3.38 3.22 -11.70
CA SER A 106 3.50 1.94 -11.00
C SER A 106 4.95 1.70 -10.60
N LEU A 107 5.18 1.32 -9.35
CA LEU A 107 6.50 0.95 -8.84
C LEU A 107 6.46 -0.50 -8.33
N GLU A 108 7.38 -1.31 -8.83
CA GLU A 108 7.57 -2.70 -8.44
C GLU A 108 9.07 -3.04 -8.38
N THR A 109 9.43 -4.15 -7.73
CA THR A 109 10.82 -4.62 -7.56
C THR A 109 11.07 -5.89 -8.32
#